data_AF-A0A8T2URS8-F1
#
_entry.id   AF-A0A8T2URS8-F1
#
_cell.length_a   1.000
_cell.length_b   1.000
_cell.length_c   1.000
_cell.angle_alpha   90.00
_cell.angle_beta   90.00
_cell.angle_gamma   90.00
#
_symmetry.space_group_name_H-M   'P 1'
#
loop_
_entity.id
_entity.type
_entity.pdbx_description
1 polymer ?
#
loop_
_entity_poly.entity_id
_entity_poly.type
_entity_poly.pdbx_seq_one_letter_code
_entity_poly.pdbx_strand_id
1 'polypeptide(L)'
;MRNTKFKEFRESLKDSSRFFLGSNKVLQIALGRTPAEELKEDLHRASEMIRGDCGLFFTNLSDEKAERTFEEFEEYDFGRTGSLATETIELKEGPLEQFSHDMEPFLRKQGLPVRLNKGVVELIADFTVCQAGEQLSPEASRILRLLGIQMAAFRLHLLCRWKRDEFHVFKEAVELHDSRESSQLMP
;
A
#
# COMPACT_ATOMS: atom_id res chain seq x y z
N MET A 1 -4.83 6.28 8.08
CA MET A 1 -4.89 4.92 7.50
C MET A 1 -6.04 4.13 8.09
N ARG A 2 -7.11 3.87 7.32
CA ARG A 2 -8.05 2.78 7.61
C ARG A 2 -7.48 1.49 7.01
N ASN A 3 -6.38 1.00 7.56
CA ASN A 3 -5.83 -0.29 7.17
C ASN A 3 -5.85 -1.19 8.40
N THR A 4 -6.80 -2.13 8.44
CA THR A 4 -6.95 -3.12 9.51
C THR A 4 -5.67 -3.93 9.67
N LYS A 5 -4.96 -4.22 8.58
CA LYS A 5 -3.71 -4.98 8.58
C LYS A 5 -2.58 -4.24 9.26
N PHE A 6 -2.47 -2.93 9.03
CA PHE A 6 -1.49 -2.13 9.76
C PHE A 6 -1.83 -2.04 11.26
N LYS A 7 -3.12 -2.06 11.62
CA LYS A 7 -3.52 -2.14 13.04
C LYS A 7 -3.11 -3.49 13.65
N GLU A 8 -3.31 -4.60 12.94
CA GLU A 8 -2.86 -5.94 13.33
C GLU A 8 -1.34 -5.99 13.51
N PHE A 9 -0.58 -5.43 12.54
CA PHE A 9 0.87 -5.32 12.62
C PHE A 9 1.33 -4.54 13.86
N ARG A 10 0.74 -3.37 14.13
CA ARG A 10 1.03 -2.60 15.35
C ARG A 10 0.72 -3.37 16.62
N GLU A 11 -0.38 -4.13 16.66
CA GLU A 11 -0.75 -4.92 17.82
C GLU A 11 0.23 -6.08 18.04
N SER A 12 0.69 -6.74 16.97
CA SER A 12 1.68 -7.83 17.06
C SER A 12 3.02 -7.39 17.66
N LEU A 13 3.35 -6.08 17.55
CA LEU A 13 4.58 -5.49 18.06
C LEU A 13 4.41 -4.70 19.37
N LYS A 14 3.22 -4.76 19.98
CA LYS A 14 2.87 -3.90 21.13
C LYS A 14 3.65 -4.19 22.41
N ASP A 15 4.28 -5.35 22.56
CA ASP A 15 5.09 -5.62 23.76
C ASP A 15 6.51 -5.04 23.64
N SER A 16 7.02 -4.91 22.42
CA SER A 16 8.40 -4.53 22.13
C SER A 16 8.55 -3.11 21.55
N SER A 17 7.49 -2.62 20.90
CA SER A 17 7.61 -1.51 19.96
C SER A 17 6.43 -0.55 20.00
N ARG A 18 6.68 0.70 19.62
CA ARG A 18 5.69 1.77 19.54
C ARG A 18 5.85 2.51 18.22
N PHE A 19 4.72 2.74 17.57
CA PHE A 19 4.65 3.56 16.38
C PHE A 19 4.04 4.91 16.71
N PHE A 20 4.61 6.00 16.18
CA PHE A 20 4.05 7.35 16.25
C PHE A 20 3.82 7.85 14.82
N LEU A 21 2.56 8.10 14.51
CA LEU A 21 2.15 8.68 13.23
C LEU A 21 1.56 10.06 13.51
N GLY A 22 1.88 11.02 12.67
CA GLY A 22 1.40 12.39 12.80
C GLY A 22 1.80 13.21 11.59
N SER A 23 1.56 14.52 11.66
CA SER A 23 2.06 15.43 10.64
C SER A 23 3.58 15.38 10.60
N ASN A 24 4.16 15.24 9.41
CA ASN A 24 5.62 15.27 9.20
C ASN A 24 6.26 16.47 9.89
N LYS A 25 5.59 17.63 9.82
CA LYS A 25 6.05 18.88 10.46
C LYS A 25 6.24 18.71 11.97
N VAL A 26 5.33 18.00 12.64
CA VAL A 26 5.35 17.76 14.09
C VAL A 26 6.43 16.74 14.45
N LEU A 27 6.52 15.64 13.70
CA LEU A 27 7.55 14.63 13.91
C LEU A 27 8.96 15.21 13.75
N GLN A 28 9.18 16.03 12.73
CA GLN A 28 10.44 16.74 12.51
C GLN A 28 10.81 17.68 13.66
N ILE A 29 9.84 18.42 14.20
CA ILE A 29 10.08 19.30 15.35
C ILE A 29 10.42 18.47 16.60
N ALA A 30 9.76 17.32 16.80
CA ALA A 30 10.00 16.46 17.95
C ALA A 30 11.42 15.85 17.95
N LEU A 31 12.02 15.64 16.78
CA LEU A 31 13.40 15.16 16.64
C LEU A 31 14.44 16.29 16.64
N GLY A 32 14.04 17.50 16.25
CA GLY A 32 14.93 18.63 15.96
C GLY A 32 15.25 18.71 14.47
N ARG A 33 15.16 19.91 13.87
CA ARG A 33 15.42 20.08 12.42
C ARG A 33 16.85 20.45 12.08
N THR A 34 17.62 20.82 13.09
CA THR A 34 19.00 21.26 12.94
C THR A 34 19.84 20.65 14.07
N PRO A 35 21.17 20.59 13.93
CA PRO A 35 22.05 20.15 15.01
C PRO A 35 21.91 20.97 16.30
N ALA A 36 21.42 22.21 16.23
CA ALA A 36 21.19 23.04 17.42
C ALA A 36 19.87 22.74 18.13
N GLU A 37 18.91 22.15 17.44
CA GLU A 37 17.57 21.83 17.96
C GLU A 37 17.44 20.37 18.40
N GLU A 38 18.42 19.51 18.09
CA GLU A 38 18.33 18.09 18.38
C GLU A 38 18.53 17.78 19.87
N LEU A 39 17.77 16.81 20.38
CA LEU A 39 17.91 16.35 21.76
C LEU A 39 19.15 15.46 21.95
N LYS A 40 19.62 14.84 20.87
CA LYS A 40 20.76 13.91 20.85
C LYS A 40 21.47 14.04 19.53
N GLU A 41 22.78 13.81 19.55
CA GLU A 41 23.63 13.90 18.37
C GLU A 41 23.08 13.07 17.21
N ASP A 42 23.14 13.63 16.01
CA ASP A 42 22.71 13.04 14.74
C ASP A 42 21.21 12.74 14.62
N LEU A 43 20.38 13.12 15.59
CA LEU A 43 18.94 12.91 15.54
C LEU A 43 18.26 13.81 14.50
N HIS A 44 18.80 14.99 14.23
CA HIS A 44 18.29 15.89 13.17
C HIS A 44 18.30 15.23 11.78
N ARG A 45 19.25 14.32 11.52
CA ARG A 45 19.37 13.58 10.25
C ARG A 45 18.14 12.72 9.98
N ALA A 46 17.56 12.12 11.02
CA ALA A 46 16.29 11.39 10.90
C ALA A 46 15.14 12.32 10.47
N SER A 47 15.14 13.57 10.95
CA SER A 47 14.09 14.56 10.63
C SER A 47 14.06 14.92 9.14
N GLU A 48 15.23 15.02 8.51
CA GLU A 48 15.38 15.39 7.09
C GLU A 48 14.74 14.36 6.16
N MET A 49 14.71 13.10 6.60
CA MET A 49 14.15 11.96 5.90
C MET A 49 12.62 11.82 6.05
N ILE A 50 12.00 12.53 7.00
CA ILE A 50 10.55 12.44 7.22
C ILE A 50 9.81 13.22 6.13
N ARG A 51 9.32 12.52 5.11
CA ARG A 51 8.53 13.06 4.00
C ARG A 51 7.41 12.09 3.59
N GLY A 52 6.37 12.59 2.93
CA GLY A 52 5.25 11.76 2.47
C GLY A 52 4.51 11.04 3.61
N ASP A 53 4.15 9.77 3.39
CA ASP A 53 3.47 8.91 4.36
C ASP A 53 4.46 8.26 5.34
N CYS A 54 5.10 9.08 6.20
CA CYS A 54 6.16 8.64 7.12
C CYS A 54 5.69 8.61 8.58
N GLY A 55 6.34 7.78 9.39
CA GLY A 55 6.12 7.66 10.83
C GLY A 55 7.38 7.30 11.59
N LEU A 56 7.33 7.39 12.92
CA LEU A 56 8.42 6.94 13.79
C LEU A 56 8.11 5.56 14.34
N PHE A 57 9.13 4.71 14.42
CA PHE A 57 9.08 3.39 15.01
C PHE A 57 10.17 3.28 16.08
N PHE A 58 9.74 3.15 17.33
CA PHE A 58 10.62 2.92 18.47
C PHE A 58 10.50 1.46 18.89
N THR A 59 11.62 0.78 19.09
CA THR A 59 11.62 -0.64 19.38
C THR A 59 12.77 -1.03 20.31
N ASN A 60 12.58 -2.09 21.09
CA ASN A 60 13.63 -2.78 21.83
C ASN A 60 14.11 -4.07 21.11
N LEU A 61 13.65 -4.32 19.89
CA LEU A 61 14.11 -5.43 19.06
C LEU A 61 15.57 -5.23 18.63
N SER A 62 16.27 -6.33 18.32
CA SER A 62 17.55 -6.26 17.62
C SER A 62 17.35 -5.74 16.20
N ASP A 63 18.42 -5.21 15.62
CA ASP A 63 18.41 -4.63 14.27
C ASP A 63 17.93 -5.63 13.23
N GLU A 64 18.56 -6.80 13.19
CA GLU A 64 18.19 -7.90 12.30
C GLU A 64 16.71 -8.30 12.44
N LYS A 65 16.18 -8.31 13.66
CA LYS A 65 14.79 -8.69 13.90
C LYS A 65 13.84 -7.59 13.46
N ALA A 66 14.18 -6.33 13.67
CA ALA A 66 13.39 -5.19 13.21
C ALA A 66 13.36 -5.13 11.68
N GLU A 67 14.52 -5.24 11.03
CA GLU A 67 14.64 -5.25 9.57
C GLU A 67 13.83 -6.39 8.95
N ARG A 68 14.05 -7.62 9.41
CA ARG A 68 13.29 -8.79 8.94
C ARG A 68 11.78 -8.64 9.11
N THR A 69 11.35 -8.07 10.24
CA THR A 69 9.92 -7.86 10.53
C THR A 69 9.27 -6.89 9.54
N PHE A 70 9.99 -5.89 9.04
CA PHE A 70 9.48 -4.96 8.03
C PHE A 70 9.60 -5.51 6.61
N GLU A 71 10.64 -6.30 6.31
CA GLU A 71 10.78 -6.97 5.02
C GLU A 71 9.72 -8.05 4.78
N GLU A 72 9.40 -8.83 5.83
CA GLU A 72 8.35 -9.85 5.78
C GLU A 72 6.93 -9.25 5.79
N PHE A 73 6.79 -7.99 6.18
CA PHE A 73 5.49 -7.33 6.21
C PHE A 73 5.09 -6.85 4.80
N GLU A 74 4.35 -7.71 4.12
CA GLU A 74 3.68 -7.43 2.87
C GLU A 74 2.21 -7.82 2.98
N GLU A 75 1.33 -6.86 2.69
CA GLU A 75 -0.11 -7.09 2.72
C GLU A 75 -0.70 -6.74 1.36
N TYR A 76 -1.43 -7.68 0.78
CA TYR A 76 -2.14 -7.45 -0.46
C TYR A 76 -3.46 -6.73 -0.16
N ASP A 77 -3.64 -5.56 -0.75
CA ASP A 77 -4.87 -4.78 -0.75
C ASP A 77 -5.45 -4.75 -2.17
N PHE A 78 -6.73 -4.44 -2.27
CA PHE A 78 -7.38 -4.25 -3.56
C PHE A 78 -6.83 -2.98 -4.21
N GLY A 79 -6.45 -3.10 -5.49
CA GLY A 79 -6.02 -1.97 -6.29
C GLY A 79 -7.03 -0.83 -6.21
N ARG A 80 -6.56 0.39 -5.92
CA ARG A 80 -7.41 1.58 -5.80
C ARG A 80 -7.51 2.26 -7.16
N THR A 81 -8.57 3.03 -7.36
CA THR A 81 -8.66 3.92 -8.53
C THR A 81 -7.39 4.76 -8.67
N GLY A 82 -6.82 4.77 -9.86
CA GLY A 82 -5.57 5.49 -10.19
C GLY A 82 -4.28 4.74 -9.84
N SER A 83 -4.33 3.62 -9.10
CA SER A 83 -3.14 2.77 -8.93
C SER A 83 -2.86 1.97 -10.19
N LEU A 84 -1.59 1.69 -10.48
CA LEU A 84 -1.21 0.85 -11.61
C LEU A 84 -1.61 -0.60 -11.36
N ALA A 85 -2.19 -1.25 -12.36
CA ALA A 85 -2.43 -2.68 -12.33
C ALA A 85 -1.09 -3.43 -12.44
N THR A 86 -0.87 -4.41 -11.57
CA THR A 86 0.35 -5.23 -11.58
C THR A 86 0.31 -6.33 -12.63
N GLU A 87 -0.88 -6.70 -13.08
CA GLU A 87 -1.11 -7.77 -14.05
C GLU A 87 -2.35 -7.47 -14.89
N THR A 88 -2.45 -8.11 -16.05
CA THR A 88 -3.61 -8.03 -16.93
C THR A 88 -4.67 -9.03 -16.48
N ILE A 89 -5.89 -8.56 -16.24
CA ILE A 89 -7.03 -9.43 -15.91
C ILE A 89 -8.01 -9.44 -17.05
N GLU A 90 -8.22 -10.64 -17.60
CA GLU A 90 -9.22 -10.92 -18.61
C GLU A 90 -10.24 -11.92 -18.07
N LEU A 91 -11.51 -11.63 -18.29
CA LEU A 91 -12.60 -12.57 -18.08
C LEU A 91 -13.03 -13.11 -19.43
N LYS A 92 -13.20 -14.43 -19.53
CA LYS A 92 -13.67 -15.09 -20.75
C LYS A 92 -15.19 -15.15 -20.77
N GLU A 93 -15.77 -15.11 -21.97
CA GLU A 93 -17.20 -15.33 -22.19
C GLU A 93 -17.65 -16.62 -21.50
N GLY A 94 -18.80 -16.57 -20.82
CA GLY A 94 -19.36 -17.72 -20.13
C GLY A 94 -19.96 -17.41 -18.75
N PRO A 95 -20.37 -18.46 -18.00
CA PRO A 95 -20.98 -18.30 -16.70
C PRO A 95 -19.99 -17.80 -15.64
N LEU A 96 -20.42 -16.80 -14.86
CA LEU A 96 -19.73 -16.27 -13.70
C LEU A 96 -20.37 -16.83 -12.42
N GLU A 97 -20.14 -18.12 -12.17
CA GLU A 97 -20.76 -18.88 -11.06
C GLU A 97 -20.40 -18.35 -9.66
N GLN A 98 -19.31 -17.58 -9.55
CA GLN A 98 -18.92 -16.91 -8.31
C GLN A 98 -19.86 -15.78 -7.89
N PHE A 99 -20.73 -15.31 -8.79
CA PHE A 99 -21.66 -14.22 -8.52
C PHE A 99 -23.11 -14.71 -8.42
N SER A 100 -23.83 -14.19 -7.43
CA SER A 100 -25.25 -14.44 -7.26
C SER A 100 -26.09 -13.67 -8.28
N HIS A 101 -27.28 -14.18 -8.60
CA HIS A 101 -28.17 -13.60 -9.62
C HIS A 101 -28.58 -12.14 -9.35
N ASP A 102 -28.67 -11.75 -8.09
CA ASP A 102 -28.99 -10.39 -7.65
C ASP A 102 -27.84 -9.39 -7.88
N MET A 103 -26.62 -9.87 -8.08
CA MET A 103 -25.48 -9.02 -8.43
C MET A 103 -25.45 -8.58 -9.89
N GLU A 104 -26.21 -9.23 -10.77
CA GLU A 104 -26.22 -8.95 -12.22
C GLU A 104 -26.39 -7.44 -12.53
N PRO A 105 -27.41 -6.74 -11.98
CA PRO A 105 -27.60 -5.32 -12.29
C PRO A 105 -26.43 -4.45 -11.82
N PHE A 106 -25.78 -4.84 -10.72
CA PHE A 106 -24.62 -4.12 -10.20
C PHE A 106 -23.38 -4.34 -11.07
N LEU A 107 -23.12 -5.57 -11.50
CA LEU A 107 -22.01 -5.91 -12.41
C LEU A 107 -22.17 -5.19 -13.74
N ARG A 108 -23.38 -5.19 -14.33
CA ARG A 108 -23.69 -4.41 -15.55
C ARG A 108 -23.42 -2.91 -15.35
N LYS A 109 -23.77 -2.36 -14.19
CA LYS A 109 -23.50 -0.95 -13.86
C LYS A 109 -22.00 -0.65 -13.71
N GLN A 110 -21.18 -1.63 -13.34
CA GLN A 110 -19.72 -1.50 -13.35
C GLN A 110 -19.11 -1.70 -14.76
N GLY A 111 -19.92 -1.86 -15.81
CA GLY A 111 -19.44 -1.97 -17.19
C GLY A 111 -19.15 -3.40 -17.65
N LEU A 112 -19.39 -4.42 -16.82
CA LEU A 112 -19.29 -5.81 -17.26
C LEU A 112 -20.42 -6.12 -18.26
N PRO A 113 -20.11 -6.68 -19.45
CA PRO A 113 -21.13 -7.10 -20.40
C PRO A 113 -21.77 -8.41 -19.92
N VAL A 114 -22.72 -8.32 -18.98
CA VAL A 114 -23.38 -9.48 -18.38
C VAL A 114 -24.88 -9.56 -18.68
N ARG A 115 -25.39 -10.80 -18.69
CA ARG A 115 -26.81 -11.12 -18.75
C ARG A 115 -27.16 -12.15 -17.68
N LEU A 116 -28.44 -12.21 -17.32
CA LEU A 116 -28.96 -13.30 -16.51
C LEU A 116 -29.51 -14.40 -17.42
N ASN A 117 -28.93 -15.59 -17.38
CA ASN A 117 -29.41 -16.76 -18.11
C ASN A 117 -29.84 -17.85 -17.12
N LYS A 118 -31.15 -18.12 -17.04
CA LYS A 118 -31.73 -19.13 -16.13
C LYS A 118 -31.26 -19.01 -14.66
N GLY A 119 -31.05 -17.78 -14.19
CA GLY A 119 -30.61 -17.51 -12.81
C GLY A 119 -29.09 -17.54 -12.62
N VAL A 120 -28.30 -17.77 -13.67
CA VAL A 120 -26.83 -17.67 -13.64
C VAL A 120 -26.41 -16.38 -14.32
N VAL A 121 -25.48 -15.65 -13.72
CA VAL A 121 -24.85 -14.49 -14.35
C VAL A 121 -23.89 -14.99 -15.42
N GLU A 122 -24.06 -14.57 -16.66
CA GLU A 122 -23.17 -14.92 -17.77
C GLU A 122 -22.54 -13.66 -18.35
N LEU A 123 -21.23 -13.71 -18.58
CA LEU A 123 -20.51 -12.74 -19.39
C LEU A 123 -20.81 -13.02 -20.87
N ILE A 124 -21.19 -11.98 -21.62
CA ILE A 124 -21.69 -12.06 -23.00
C ILE A 124 -20.53 -12.11 -24.02
N ALA A 125 -19.36 -11.60 -23.64
CA ALA A 125 -18.16 -11.59 -24.47
C ALA A 125 -16.92 -11.47 -23.56
N ASP A 126 -15.76 -11.88 -24.07
CA ASP A 126 -14.48 -11.63 -23.41
C ASP A 126 -14.36 -10.15 -22.99
N PHE A 127 -13.89 -9.92 -21.76
CA PHE A 127 -13.78 -8.58 -21.18
C PHE A 127 -12.46 -8.43 -20.42
N THR A 128 -11.65 -7.46 -20.82
CA THR A 128 -10.43 -7.07 -20.10
C THR A 128 -10.79 -6.07 -19.00
N VAL A 129 -10.58 -6.46 -17.75
CA VAL A 129 -10.85 -5.60 -16.58
C VAL A 129 -9.77 -4.53 -16.44
N CYS A 130 -8.50 -4.90 -16.62
CA CYS A 130 -7.36 -4.00 -16.61
C CYS A 130 -6.16 -4.63 -17.35
N GLN A 131 -5.25 -3.81 -17.85
CA GLN A 131 -3.95 -4.26 -18.37
C GLN A 131 -2.82 -3.89 -17.42
N ALA A 132 -1.80 -4.75 -17.35
CA ALA A 132 -0.60 -4.49 -16.55
C ALA A 132 0.03 -3.15 -16.94
N GLY A 133 0.35 -2.31 -15.94
CA GLY A 133 0.94 -0.99 -16.13
C GLY A 133 -0.06 0.14 -16.39
N GLU A 134 -1.36 -0.14 -16.54
CA GLU A 134 -2.38 0.91 -16.69
C GLU A 134 -2.99 1.33 -15.35
N GLN A 135 -3.45 2.58 -15.28
CA GLN A 135 -4.18 3.08 -14.10
C GLN A 135 -5.56 2.43 -14.00
N LEU A 136 -5.86 1.85 -12.83
CA LEU A 136 -7.16 1.24 -12.56
C LEU A 136 -8.27 2.29 -12.55
N SER A 137 -9.31 2.05 -13.36
CA SER A 137 -10.55 2.83 -13.32
C SER A 137 -11.35 2.54 -12.03
N PRO A 138 -12.30 3.42 -11.64
CA PRO A 138 -13.23 3.13 -10.55
C PRO A 138 -13.99 1.81 -10.72
N GLU A 139 -14.38 1.50 -11.94
CA GLU A 139 -15.10 0.30 -12.34
C GLU A 139 -14.19 -0.93 -12.19
N ALA A 140 -12.98 -0.89 -12.75
CA ALA A 140 -12.01 -1.98 -12.67
C ALA A 140 -11.64 -2.29 -11.21
N SER A 141 -11.36 -1.27 -10.39
CA SER A 141 -11.05 -1.43 -8.97
C SER A 141 -12.18 -2.14 -8.20
N ARG A 142 -13.44 -1.85 -8.52
CA ARG A 142 -14.59 -2.53 -7.92
C ARG A 142 -14.74 -3.96 -8.43
N ILE A 143 -14.56 -4.21 -9.72
CA ILE A 143 -14.63 -5.55 -10.30
C ILE A 143 -13.55 -6.45 -9.69
N LEU A 144 -12.30 -5.99 -9.63
CA LEU A 144 -11.20 -6.71 -8.98
C LEU A 144 -11.53 -7.06 -7.53
N ARG A 145 -12.14 -6.13 -6.79
CA ARG A 145 -12.61 -6.38 -5.42
C ARG A 145 -13.67 -7.47 -5.34
N LEU A 146 -14.63 -7.49 -6.26
CA LEU A 146 -15.67 -8.53 -6.33
C LEU A 146 -15.07 -9.89 -6.69
N LEU A 147 -14.05 -9.91 -7.55
CA LEU A 147 -13.32 -11.12 -7.93
C LEU A 147 -12.35 -11.60 -6.84
N GLY A 148 -12.14 -10.83 -5.78
CA GLY A 148 -11.16 -11.16 -4.72
C GLY A 148 -9.71 -10.95 -5.14
N ILE A 149 -9.45 -10.28 -6.28
CA ILE A 149 -8.11 -10.08 -6.83
C ILE A 149 -7.47 -8.86 -6.18
N GLN A 150 -6.37 -9.08 -5.46
CA GLN A 150 -5.61 -8.05 -4.76
C GLN A 150 -4.34 -7.73 -5.55
N MET A 151 -4.17 -6.47 -5.92
CA MET A 151 -3.12 -6.00 -6.84
C MET A 151 -2.25 -4.90 -6.25
N ALA A 152 -2.52 -4.46 -5.03
CA ALA A 152 -1.73 -3.44 -4.36
C ALA A 152 -0.96 -4.10 -3.21
N ALA A 153 0.36 -4.21 -3.35
CA ALA A 153 1.20 -4.56 -2.22
C ALA A 153 1.34 -3.34 -1.30
N PHE A 154 0.86 -3.47 -0.07
CA PHE A 154 1.15 -2.55 1.02
C PHE A 154 2.37 -3.05 1.77
N ARG A 155 3.47 -2.32 1.64
CA ARG A 155 4.72 -2.59 2.35
C ARG A 155 5.10 -1.38 3.21
N LEU A 156 5.78 -1.63 4.32
CA LEU A 156 6.40 -0.60 5.14
C LEU A 156 7.91 -0.65 4.90
N HIS A 157 8.52 0.50 4.68
CA HIS A 157 9.96 0.59 4.49
C HIS A 157 10.62 1.30 5.67
N LEU A 158 11.68 0.69 6.20
CA LEU A 158 12.60 1.39 7.09
C LEU A 158 13.44 2.34 6.24
N LEU A 159 13.46 3.62 6.60
CA LEU A 159 14.24 4.63 5.89
C LEU A 159 15.62 4.80 6.53
N CYS A 160 15.62 4.98 7.85
CA CYS A 160 16.82 5.07 8.66
C CYS A 160 16.58 4.50 10.06
N ARG A 161 17.67 4.23 10.75
CA ARG A 161 17.75 3.89 12.16
C ARG A 161 18.68 4.87 12.86
N TRP A 162 18.21 5.40 13.98
CA TRP A 162 19.06 6.09 14.94
C TRP A 162 19.18 5.21 16.20
N LYS A 163 20.41 4.99 16.64
CA LYS A 163 20.79 4.46 17.94
C LYS A 163 21.77 5.44 18.58
N ARG A 164 22.02 5.27 19.88
CA ARG A 164 23.01 6.12 20.57
C ARG A 164 24.35 6.01 19.82
N ASP A 165 24.83 7.14 19.33
CA ASP A 165 26.10 7.29 18.61
C ASP A 165 26.18 6.54 17.26
N GLU A 166 25.03 6.12 16.72
CA GLU A 166 24.99 5.37 15.46
C GLU A 166 23.77 5.76 14.63
N PHE A 167 24.02 6.27 13.42
CA PHE A 167 22.98 6.55 12.43
C PHE A 167 23.20 5.70 11.18
N HIS A 168 22.17 4.94 10.81
CA HIS A 168 22.19 4.06 9.65
C HIS A 168 21.05 4.40 8.69
N VAL A 169 21.33 4.45 7.40
CA VAL A 169 20.34 4.72 6.34
C VAL A 169 20.13 3.44 5.55
N PHE A 170 18.88 2.99 5.47
CA PHE A 170 18.47 1.80 4.70
C PHE A 170 18.06 2.16 3.28
N LYS A 171 17.29 3.24 3.13
CA LYS A 171 16.81 3.76 1.85
C LYS A 171 16.78 5.27 1.88
N GLU A 172 17.27 5.92 0.82
CA GLU A 172 17.16 7.36 0.71
C GLU A 172 15.70 7.77 0.47
N ALA A 173 15.25 8.84 1.12
CA ALA A 173 13.86 9.31 1.04
C ALA A 173 13.43 9.71 -0.39
N VAL A 174 14.39 9.89 -1.31
CA VAL A 174 14.18 10.31 -2.70
C VAL A 174 13.64 9.16 -3.56
N GLU A 175 14.11 7.93 -3.35
CA GLU A 175 13.74 6.77 -4.18
C GLU A 175 12.26 6.35 -4.03
N LEU A 176 11.65 6.64 -2.88
CA LEU A 176 10.25 6.28 -2.61
C LEU A 176 9.24 7.27 -3.20
N HIS A 177 9.67 8.50 -3.49
CA HIS A 177 8.85 9.49 -4.19
C HIS A 177 8.96 9.29 -5.71
N ASP A 178 10.18 9.03 -6.19
CA ASP A 178 10.43 8.75 -7.61
C ASP A 178 9.79 7.43 -8.06
N SER A 179 9.64 6.42 -7.20
CA SER A 179 8.87 5.21 -7.58
C SER A 179 7.37 5.46 -7.76
N ARG A 180 6.81 6.55 -7.23
CA ARG A 180 5.42 6.99 -7.50
C ARG A 180 5.35 7.89 -8.74
N GLU A 181 6.39 8.66 -9.05
CA GLU A 181 6.48 9.57 -10.21
C GLU A 181 7.05 8.92 -11.49
N SER A 182 7.93 7.92 -11.38
CA SER A 182 8.48 7.13 -12.51
C SER A 182 7.40 6.24 -13.15
N SER A 183 6.36 5.91 -12.39
CA SER A 183 5.11 5.31 -12.91
C SER A 183 4.20 6.30 -13.64
N GLN A 184 4.50 7.61 -13.62
CA GLN A 184 3.76 8.66 -14.33
C GLN A 184 4.51 9.23 -15.53
N LEU A 185 5.75 8.81 -15.76
CA LEU A 185 6.60 9.30 -16.84
C LEU A 185 7.33 8.14 -17.53
N MET A 186 6.59 7.29 -18.23
CA MET A 186 7.12 6.68 -19.45
C MET A 186 6.07 6.76 -20.57
N PRO A 187 6.48 7.20 -21.77
CA PRO A 187 5.59 7.58 -22.88
C PRO A 187 4.82 6.40 -23.50
#